data_AF-A0A955I4H5-F1
#
_entry.id   AF-A0A955I4H5-F1
#
_cell.length_a   1.000
_cell.length_b   1.000
_cell.length_c   1.000
_cell.angle_alpha   90.00
_cell.angle_beta   90.00
_cell.angle_gamma   90.00
#
_symmetry.space_group_name_H-M   'P 1'
#
loop_
_entity.id
_entity.type
_entity.pdbx_description
1 polymer ?
#
loop_
_entity_poly.entity_id
_entity_poly.type
_entity_poly.pdbx_seq_one_letter_code
_entity_poly.pdbx_strand_id
1 'polypeptide(L)'
;MSTSEQHSAISPEFLSYFAEEFFSDPAELQEFITALKKPLPKTLRVNTNRISLADFELLAKKKKWELTPTPNPRVYRIDRADTRLALGSTPEHLSGYFYIQELAASFSVQAFEKTLSSEELLAPNVILDMSASPGGKTTQLSETFPNSFVIANEPSKDRLPQLIENTERMGNLRIGITPYNG
;
A
#
# COMPACT_ATOMS: atom_id res chain seq x y z
N MET A 1 -3.80 -32.35 -13.36
CA MET A 1 -4.69 -32.66 -12.23
C MET A 1 -5.19 -31.35 -11.68
N SER A 2 -6.51 -31.15 -11.74
CA SER A 2 -7.20 -29.89 -11.42
C SER A 2 -7.08 -29.58 -9.94
N THR A 3 -6.36 -28.51 -9.58
CA THR A 3 -6.46 -27.90 -8.25
C THR A 3 -7.75 -27.07 -8.24
N SER A 4 -8.79 -27.63 -7.64
CA SER A 4 -10.01 -26.92 -7.28
C SER A 4 -9.65 -25.68 -6.46
N GLU A 5 -9.97 -24.49 -6.97
CA GLU A 5 -9.96 -23.24 -6.22
C GLU A 5 -10.93 -23.39 -5.03
N GLN A 6 -10.38 -23.62 -3.83
CA GLN A 6 -11.13 -23.44 -2.59
C GLN A 6 -11.35 -21.93 -2.42
N HIS A 7 -12.43 -21.41 -3.01
CA HIS A 7 -12.98 -20.14 -2.56
C HIS A 7 -13.34 -20.31 -1.08
N SER A 8 -12.64 -19.60 -0.20
CA SER A 8 -13.06 -19.45 1.19
C SER A 8 -14.49 -18.91 1.18
N ALA A 9 -15.46 -19.75 1.51
CA ALA A 9 -16.85 -19.33 1.59
C ALA A 9 -16.97 -18.23 2.66
N ILE A 10 -17.67 -17.14 2.33
CA ILE A 10 -17.96 -16.08 3.29
C ILE A 10 -18.89 -16.67 4.36
N SER A 11 -18.54 -16.50 5.63
CA SER A 11 -19.33 -17.05 6.75
C SER A 11 -20.76 -16.47 6.74
N PRO A 12 -21.79 -17.31 6.95
CA PRO A 12 -23.17 -16.83 7.10
C PRO A 12 -23.32 -15.84 8.24
N GLU A 13 -22.64 -16.05 9.37
CA GLU A 13 -22.68 -15.17 10.54
C GLU A 13 -22.12 -13.78 10.22
N PHE A 14 -21.04 -13.72 9.43
CA PHE A 14 -20.50 -12.45 8.93
C PHE A 14 -21.53 -11.71 8.06
N LEU A 15 -22.21 -12.42 7.15
CA LEU A 15 -23.21 -11.82 6.26
C LEU A 15 -24.43 -11.32 7.02
N SER A 16 -24.94 -12.10 7.98
CA SER A 16 -26.06 -11.71 8.84
C SER A 16 -25.73 -10.45 9.65
N TYR A 17 -24.57 -10.42 10.30
CA TYR A 17 -24.13 -9.26 11.06
C TYR A 17 -24.02 -8.00 10.20
N PHE A 18 -23.39 -8.10 9.02
CA PHE A 18 -23.26 -6.94 8.14
C PHE A 18 -24.61 -6.46 7.60
N ALA A 19 -25.50 -7.39 7.23
CA ALA A 19 -26.84 -7.08 6.77
C ALA A 19 -27.64 -6.31 7.84
N GLU A 20 -27.60 -6.75 9.09
CA GLU A 20 -28.37 -6.14 10.19
C GLU A 20 -27.81 -4.78 10.62
N GLU A 21 -26.49 -4.61 10.67
CA GLU A 21 -25.85 -3.42 11.26
C GLU A 21 -25.51 -2.32 10.25
N PHE A 22 -25.25 -2.66 8.98
CA PHE A 22 -24.68 -1.71 8.01
C PHE A 22 -25.53 -1.47 6.77
N PHE A 23 -26.54 -2.30 6.48
CA PHE A 23 -27.31 -2.20 5.24
C PHE A 23 -28.82 -2.19 5.50
N SER A 24 -29.46 -1.04 5.29
CA SER A 24 -30.93 -0.95 5.28
C SER A 24 -31.53 -1.33 3.93
N ASP A 25 -30.77 -1.20 2.83
CA ASP A 25 -31.19 -1.58 1.48
C ASP A 25 -30.62 -2.95 1.07
N PRO A 26 -31.47 -3.95 0.79
CA PRO A 26 -31.04 -5.25 0.28
C PRO A 26 -30.22 -5.18 -1.02
N ALA A 27 -30.44 -4.17 -1.87
CA ALA A 27 -29.67 -3.99 -3.10
C ALA A 27 -28.20 -3.63 -2.80
N GLU A 28 -27.95 -2.72 -1.86
CA GLU A 28 -26.60 -2.34 -1.44
C GLU A 28 -25.84 -3.52 -0.80
N LEU A 29 -26.53 -4.31 0.04
CA LEU A 29 -25.98 -5.54 0.59
C LEU A 29 -25.54 -6.51 -0.52
N GLN A 30 -26.37 -6.67 -1.55
CA GLN A 30 -26.06 -7.55 -2.68
C GLN A 30 -24.85 -7.04 -3.49
N GLU A 31 -24.72 -5.73 -3.67
CA GLU A 31 -23.55 -5.12 -4.30
C GLU A 31 -22.28 -5.34 -3.48
N PHE A 32 -22.34 -5.16 -2.15
CA PHE A 32 -21.24 -5.43 -1.23
C PHE A 32 -20.79 -6.89 -1.29
N ILE A 33 -21.71 -7.85 -1.19
CA ILE A 33 -21.40 -9.29 -1.31
C ILE A 33 -20.77 -9.61 -2.66
N THR A 34 -21.24 -8.96 -3.73
CA THR A 34 -20.68 -9.14 -5.07
C THR A 34 -19.27 -8.56 -5.17
N ALA A 35 -19.00 -7.44 -4.50
CA ALA A 35 -17.68 -6.82 -4.45
C ALA A 35 -16.65 -7.66 -3.67
N LEU A 36 -17.06 -8.28 -2.54
CA LEU A 36 -16.19 -9.16 -1.74
C LEU A 36 -15.64 -10.36 -2.53
N LYS A 37 -16.33 -10.78 -3.59
CA LYS A 37 -15.94 -11.91 -4.44
C LYS A 37 -14.99 -11.52 -5.58
N LYS A 38 -14.78 -10.22 -5.82
CA LYS A 38 -13.91 -9.75 -6.91
C LYS A 38 -12.46 -9.75 -6.45
N PRO A 39 -11.51 -10.16 -7.30
CA PRO A 39 -10.09 -10.02 -6.98
C PRO A 39 -9.74 -8.53 -6.84
N LEU A 40 -8.89 -8.22 -5.88
CA LEU A 40 -8.41 -6.85 -5.69
C LEU A 40 -7.54 -6.42 -6.89
N PRO A 41 -7.78 -5.24 -7.47
CA PRO A 41 -6.89 -4.69 -8.48
C PRO A 41 -5.48 -4.52 -7.93
N LYS A 42 -4.47 -4.86 -8.73
CA LYS A 42 -3.06 -4.62 -8.35
C LYS A 42 -2.75 -3.13 -8.46
N THR A 43 -2.22 -2.58 -7.39
CA THR A 43 -1.81 -1.18 -7.32
C THR A 43 -0.35 -1.05 -6.90
N LEU A 44 0.28 0.03 -7.34
CA LEU A 44 1.61 0.44 -6.91
C LEU A 44 1.62 1.91 -6.55
N ARG A 45 2.48 2.28 -5.60
CA ARG A 45 2.77 3.65 -5.20
C ARG A 45 4.14 4.04 -5.71
N VAL A 46 4.23 5.10 -6.51
CA VAL A 46 5.49 5.63 -7.03
C VAL A 46 6.25 6.33 -5.91
N ASN A 47 7.55 6.06 -5.81
CA ASN A 47 8.46 6.71 -4.88
C ASN A 47 9.01 8.00 -5.50
N THR A 48 8.38 9.13 -5.15
CA THR A 48 8.74 10.43 -5.73
C THR A 48 10.10 10.95 -5.27
N ASN A 49 10.75 10.30 -4.28
CA ASN A 49 12.12 10.61 -3.90
C ASN A 49 13.16 9.99 -4.85
N ARG A 50 12.76 9.05 -5.72
CA ARG A 50 13.65 8.33 -6.65
C ARG A 50 13.36 8.64 -8.11
N ILE A 51 12.09 8.85 -8.47
CA ILE A 51 11.65 9.09 -9.84
C ILE A 51 10.42 10.00 -9.84
N SER A 52 10.33 10.93 -10.80
CA SER A 52 9.13 11.75 -10.95
C SER A 52 7.95 10.91 -11.48
N LEU A 53 6.72 11.35 -11.23
CA LEU A 53 5.52 10.67 -11.77
C LEU A 53 5.56 10.62 -13.31
N ALA A 54 5.94 11.72 -13.95
CA ALA A 54 6.04 11.80 -15.41
C ALA A 54 7.10 10.84 -15.98
N ASP A 55 8.27 10.74 -15.36
CA ASP A 55 9.31 9.80 -15.79
C ASP A 55 8.89 8.35 -15.56
N PHE A 56 8.16 8.08 -14.48
CA PHE A 56 7.62 6.76 -14.20
C PHE A 56 6.57 6.35 -15.24
N GLU A 57 5.67 7.25 -15.64
CA GLU A 57 4.69 7.01 -16.72
C GLU A 57 5.37 6.74 -18.06
N LEU A 58 6.41 7.50 -18.41
CA LEU A 58 7.22 7.25 -19.61
C LEU A 58 7.92 5.89 -19.57
N LEU A 59 8.45 5.51 -18.40
CA LEU A 59 9.05 4.20 -18.19
C LEU A 59 8.02 3.09 -18.36
N ALA A 60 6.85 3.21 -17.73
CA ALA A 60 5.78 2.23 -17.81
C ALA A 60 5.31 2.03 -19.25
N LYS A 61 5.18 3.12 -20.02
CA LYS A 61 4.86 3.06 -21.45
C LYS A 61 5.92 2.30 -22.25
N LYS A 62 7.22 2.54 -22.01
CA LYS A 62 8.32 1.79 -22.65
C LYS A 62 8.26 0.29 -22.32
N LYS A 63 7.83 -0.04 -21.10
CA LYS A 63 7.66 -1.42 -20.61
C LYS A 63 6.32 -2.05 -20.99
N LYS A 64 5.44 -1.32 -21.70
CA LYS A 64 4.08 -1.75 -22.04
C LYS A 64 3.26 -2.12 -20.80
N TRP A 65 3.44 -1.38 -19.71
CA TRP A 65 2.58 -1.46 -18.54
C TRP A 65 1.44 -0.47 -18.71
N GLU A 66 0.23 -0.91 -18.41
CA GLU A 66 -0.96 -0.09 -18.45
C GLU A 66 -1.18 0.48 -17.04
N LEU A 67 -0.97 1.80 -16.91
CA LEU A 67 -1.20 2.50 -15.67
C LEU A 67 -2.55 3.22 -15.73
N THR A 68 -3.41 2.94 -14.75
CA THR A 68 -4.67 3.67 -14.56
C THR A 68 -4.54 4.54 -13.31
N PRO A 69 -4.70 5.88 -13.42
CA PRO A 69 -4.66 6.78 -12.26
C PRO A 69 -5.69 6.42 -11.19
N THR A 70 -5.41 6.78 -9.95
CA THR A 70 -6.33 6.63 -8.81
C THR A 70 -6.57 7.97 -8.13
N PRO A 71 -7.52 8.08 -7.18
CA PRO A 71 -7.70 9.30 -6.39
C PRO A 71 -6.46 9.71 -5.59
N ASN A 72 -5.52 8.79 -5.34
CA ASN A 72 -4.20 9.14 -4.84
C ASN A 72 -3.25 9.40 -6.02
N PRO A 73 -2.74 10.62 -6.20
CA PRO A 73 -1.92 10.98 -7.36
C PRO A 73 -0.58 10.23 -7.44
N ARG A 74 -0.12 9.63 -6.33
CA ARG A 74 1.11 8.82 -6.30
C ARG A 74 0.85 7.33 -6.52
N VAL A 75 -0.41 6.90 -6.68
CA VAL A 75 -0.78 5.49 -6.79
C VAL A 75 -1.50 5.23 -8.10
N TYR A 76 -1.06 4.17 -8.79
CA TYR A 76 -1.67 3.70 -10.02
C TYR A 76 -2.19 2.28 -9.81
N ARG A 77 -3.31 1.95 -10.45
CA ARG A 77 -3.60 0.57 -10.82
C ARG A 77 -2.69 0.19 -11.97
N ILE A 78 -2.18 -1.03 -11.95
CA ILE A 78 -1.25 -1.54 -12.95
C ILE A 78 -1.73 -2.85 -13.54
N ASP A 79 -1.84 -2.86 -14.86
CA ASP A 79 -2.07 -4.05 -15.67
C ASP A 79 -0.87 -4.30 -16.59
N ARG A 80 -0.53 -5.58 -16.80
CA ARG A 80 0.63 -5.98 -17.62
C ARG A 80 0.25 -7.16 -18.49
N ALA A 81 0.49 -7.04 -19.79
CA ALA A 81 0.32 -8.14 -20.72
C ALA A 81 1.34 -9.27 -20.48
N ASP A 82 2.60 -8.92 -20.17
CA ASP A 82 3.65 -9.89 -19.81
C ASP A 82 3.79 -10.00 -18.28
N THR A 83 3.40 -11.15 -17.75
CA THR A 83 3.45 -11.47 -16.31
C THR A 83 4.46 -12.56 -15.96
N ARG A 84 5.29 -13.00 -16.92
CA ARG A 84 6.32 -14.04 -16.69
C ARG A 84 7.29 -13.66 -15.58
N LEU A 85 7.65 -12.38 -15.50
CA LEU A 85 8.38 -11.81 -14.38
C LEU A 85 7.39 -11.17 -13.39
N ALA A 86 7.41 -11.63 -12.14
CA ALA A 86 6.61 -11.04 -11.08
C ALA A 86 6.92 -9.53 -10.95
N LEU A 87 5.90 -8.73 -10.60
CA LEU A 87 6.06 -7.27 -10.51
C LEU A 87 7.10 -6.89 -9.44
N GLY A 88 7.15 -7.61 -8.33
CA GLY A 88 8.15 -7.43 -7.27
C GLY A 88 9.58 -7.81 -7.68
N SER A 89 9.75 -8.49 -8.82
CA SER A 89 11.05 -8.92 -9.34
C SER A 89 11.54 -8.05 -10.50
N THR A 90 10.84 -6.96 -10.83
CA THR A 90 11.27 -6.06 -11.89
C THR A 90 12.44 -5.19 -11.41
N PRO A 91 13.37 -4.79 -12.30
CA PRO A 91 14.46 -3.88 -11.95
C PRO A 91 13.97 -2.58 -11.29
N GLU A 92 12.81 -2.08 -11.71
CA GLU A 92 12.18 -0.88 -11.16
C GLU A 92 11.75 -1.06 -9.70
N HIS A 93 11.17 -2.21 -9.36
CA HIS A 93 10.80 -2.52 -7.98
C HIS A 93 12.04 -2.67 -7.09
N LEU A 94 13.04 -3.41 -7.59
CA LEU A 94 14.31 -3.64 -6.90
C LEU A 94 15.12 -2.34 -6.71
N SER A 95 14.98 -1.40 -7.63
CA SER A 95 15.60 -0.06 -7.53
C SER A 95 14.80 0.91 -6.63
N GLY A 96 13.69 0.46 -6.04
CA GLY A 96 12.88 1.28 -5.15
C GLY A 96 12.06 2.37 -5.84
N TYR A 97 11.82 2.28 -7.15
CA TYR A 97 11.02 3.28 -7.90
C TYR A 97 9.55 3.26 -7.51
N PHE A 98 9.06 2.12 -7.02
CA PHE A 98 7.71 2.00 -6.51
C PHE A 98 7.61 0.94 -5.42
N TYR A 99 6.50 1.00 -4.68
CA TYR A 99 6.09 0.01 -3.69
C TYR A 99 4.78 -0.63 -4.15
N ILE A 100 4.67 -1.96 -4.09
CA ILE A 100 3.41 -2.67 -4.35
C ILE A 100 2.55 -2.63 -3.09
N GLN A 101 1.46 -1.87 -3.13
CA GLN A 101 0.55 -1.71 -1.99
C GLN A 101 -0.87 -1.51 -2.47
N GLU A 102 -1.84 -1.93 -1.66
CA GLU A 102 -3.25 -1.66 -1.91
C GLU A 102 -3.54 -0.16 -1.87
N LEU A 103 -4.44 0.28 -2.75
CA LEU A 103 -4.91 1.66 -2.81
C LEU A 103 -5.50 2.12 -1.46
N ALA A 104 -6.31 1.26 -0.81
CA ALA A 104 -6.92 1.56 0.48
C ALA A 104 -5.89 1.88 1.57
N ALA A 105 -4.81 1.09 1.66
CA ALA A 105 -3.73 1.33 2.60
C ALA A 105 -3.07 2.70 2.40
N SER A 106 -3.00 3.18 1.16
CA SER A 106 -2.39 4.48 0.82
C SER A 106 -3.18 5.69 1.33
N PHE A 107 -4.48 5.53 1.60
CA PHE A 107 -5.33 6.62 2.07
C PHE A 107 -5.12 6.94 3.55
N SER A 108 -4.65 5.98 4.35
CA SER A 108 -4.38 6.20 5.78
C SER A 108 -3.38 7.34 6.01
N VAL A 109 -2.26 7.33 5.29
CA VAL A 109 -1.24 8.39 5.38
C VAL A 109 -1.73 9.71 4.79
N GLN A 110 -2.50 9.69 3.70
CA GLN A 110 -3.11 10.90 3.15
C GLN A 110 -4.15 11.52 4.10
N ALA A 111 -4.92 10.69 4.81
CA ALA A 111 -5.87 11.18 5.79
C ALA A 111 -5.12 11.86 6.95
N PHE A 112 -4.03 11.27 7.41
CA PHE A 112 -3.15 11.87 8.43
C PHE A 112 -2.50 13.18 7.95
N GLU A 113 -1.98 13.22 6.72
CA GLU A 113 -1.45 14.45 6.11
C GLU A 113 -2.47 15.60 6.12
N LYS A 114 -3.75 15.30 5.86
CA LYS A 114 -4.84 16.29 5.84
C LYS A 114 -5.24 16.82 7.22
N THR A 115 -4.80 16.19 8.32
CA THR A 115 -5.08 16.71 9.66
C THR A 115 -4.09 17.80 10.10
N LEU A 116 -3.05 18.04 9.31
CA LEU A 116 -1.94 18.92 9.64
C LEU A 116 -1.95 20.17 8.77
N SER A 117 -1.53 21.30 9.33
CA SER A 117 -1.25 22.52 8.59
C SER A 117 0.00 22.38 7.71
N SER A 118 0.14 23.25 6.69
CA SER A 118 1.34 23.24 5.84
C SER A 118 2.64 23.49 6.61
N GLU A 119 2.58 24.21 7.73
CA GLU A 119 3.73 24.44 8.62
C GLU A 119 4.11 23.14 9.36
N GLU A 120 3.13 22.44 9.92
CA GLU A 120 3.34 21.16 10.62
C GLU A 120 3.85 20.06 9.69
N LEU A 121 3.40 20.04 8.42
CA LEU A 121 3.89 19.10 7.40
C LEU A 121 5.39 19.26 7.12
N LEU A 122 5.90 20.49 7.17
CA LEU A 122 7.30 20.80 6.88
C LEU A 122 8.18 20.82 8.14
N ALA A 123 7.58 20.96 9.32
CA ALA A 123 8.29 20.92 10.59
C ALA A 123 8.93 19.53 10.84
N PRO A 124 10.12 19.47 11.44
CA PRO A 124 10.71 18.20 11.85
C PRO A 124 9.91 17.59 13.00
N ASN A 125 9.26 16.46 12.77
CA ASN A 125 8.50 15.72 13.77
C ASN A 125 9.07 14.32 14.00
N VAL A 126 8.64 13.68 15.09
CA VAL A 126 8.81 12.23 15.29
C VAL A 126 7.45 11.57 15.08
N ILE A 127 7.36 10.66 14.13
CA ILE A 127 6.13 9.95 13.77
C ILE A 127 6.28 8.48 14.18
N LEU A 128 5.31 7.95 14.93
CA LEU A 128 5.29 6.54 15.33
C LEU A 128 4.33 5.74 14.45
N ASP A 129 4.86 4.72 13.77
CA ASP A 129 4.09 3.67 13.09
C ASP A 129 4.10 2.41 13.98
N MET A 130 2.98 2.14 14.66
CA MET A 130 2.91 1.07 15.67
C MET A 130 2.93 -0.36 15.11
N SER A 131 2.55 -0.53 13.83
CA SER A 131 2.45 -1.84 13.16
C SER A 131 2.99 -1.70 11.74
N ALA A 132 4.31 -1.56 11.67
CA ALA A 132 5.01 -1.08 10.50
C ALA A 132 5.15 -2.12 9.40
N SER A 133 5.31 -3.41 9.71
CA SER A 133 5.54 -4.43 8.68
C SER A 133 4.28 -4.62 7.82
N PRO A 134 4.41 -4.79 6.48
CA PRO A 134 5.64 -4.96 5.69
C PRO A 134 6.40 -3.68 5.32
N GLY A 135 5.94 -2.49 5.71
CA GLY A 135 6.66 -1.22 5.52
C GLY A 135 6.02 -0.23 4.53
N GLY A 136 4.90 -0.59 3.89
CA GLY A 136 4.27 0.26 2.87
C GLY A 136 3.83 1.64 3.40
N LYS A 137 3.20 1.68 4.58
CA LYS A 137 2.79 2.94 5.23
C LYS A 137 3.98 3.69 5.82
N THR A 138 4.91 2.97 6.45
CA THR A 138 6.14 3.53 7.01
C THR A 138 6.96 4.29 5.95
N THR A 139 7.15 3.67 4.78
CA THR A 139 7.86 4.30 3.66
C THR A 139 7.06 5.47 3.11
N GLN A 140 5.74 5.37 3.02
CA GLN A 140 4.87 6.47 2.61
C GLN A 140 4.94 7.66 3.59
N LEU A 141 5.00 7.42 4.89
CA LEU A 141 5.21 8.46 5.90
C LEU A 141 6.54 9.18 5.67
N SER A 142 7.64 8.44 5.50
CA SER A 142 8.94 9.06 5.24
C SER A 142 8.98 9.87 3.93
N GLU A 143 8.19 9.50 2.93
CA GLU A 143 8.08 10.23 1.66
C GLU A 143 7.14 11.44 1.73
N THR A 144 6.11 11.39 2.57
CA THR A 144 5.18 12.52 2.80
C THR A 144 5.78 13.56 3.75
N PHE A 145 6.58 13.14 4.73
CA PHE A 145 7.15 13.99 5.78
C PHE A 145 8.70 14.01 5.70
N PRO A 146 9.29 14.68 4.69
CA PRO A 146 10.71 14.54 4.37
C PRO A 146 11.68 15.05 5.46
N ASN A 147 11.20 15.91 6.36
CA ASN A 147 11.98 16.46 7.47
C ASN A 147 11.80 15.69 8.79
N SER A 148 10.87 14.74 8.84
CA SER A 148 10.51 14.00 10.05
C SER A 148 11.30 12.70 10.18
N PHE A 149 11.34 12.17 11.39
CA PHE A 149 11.89 10.84 11.69
C PHE A 149 10.74 9.87 12.00
N VAL A 150 10.72 8.72 11.33
CA VAL A 150 9.70 7.69 11.53
C VAL A 150 10.25 6.58 12.43
N ILE A 151 9.58 6.32 13.55
CA ILE A 151 9.80 5.13 14.37
C ILE A 151 8.85 4.04 13.85
N ALA A 152 9.41 2.99 13.29
CA ALA A 152 8.71 1.87 12.70
C ALA A 152 8.71 0.68 13.66
N ASN A 153 7.61 0.49 14.38
CA ASN A 153 7.49 -0.59 15.35
C ASN A 153 6.90 -1.86 14.71
N GLU A 154 7.55 -3.00 14.94
CA GLU A 154 7.03 -4.32 14.58
C GLU A 154 7.42 -5.35 15.66
N PRO A 155 6.48 -5.81 16.49
CA PRO A 155 6.79 -6.77 17.56
C PRO A 155 7.18 -8.16 17.04
N SER A 156 6.68 -8.56 15.86
CA SER A 156 6.97 -9.87 15.30
C SER A 156 8.37 -9.92 14.69
N LYS A 157 9.25 -10.69 15.31
CA LYS A 157 10.63 -10.90 14.83
C LYS A 157 10.68 -11.49 13.42
N ASP A 158 9.73 -12.34 13.06
CA ASP A 158 9.66 -12.96 11.73
C ASP A 158 9.31 -11.95 10.63
N ARG A 159 8.68 -10.83 11.01
CA ARG A 159 8.24 -9.76 10.09
C ARG A 159 9.24 -8.61 9.99
N LEU A 160 10.25 -8.57 10.86
CA LEU A 160 11.31 -7.56 10.84
C LEU A 160 12.17 -7.61 9.58
N PRO A 161 12.66 -8.77 9.09
CA PRO A 161 13.51 -8.81 7.90
C PRO A 161 12.84 -8.16 6.69
N GLN A 162 11.56 -8.44 6.47
CA GLN A 162 10.79 -7.85 5.37
C GLN A 162 10.62 -6.34 5.53
N LEU A 163 10.39 -5.84 6.75
CA LEU A 163 10.32 -4.41 7.02
C LEU A 163 11.66 -3.71 6.75
N ILE A 164 12.77 -4.30 7.21
CA ILE A 164 14.12 -3.78 6.97
C ILE A 164 14.40 -3.74 5.46
N GLU A 165 14.25 -4.86 4.76
CA GLU A 165 14.49 -4.94 3.31
C GLU A 165 13.67 -3.90 2.53
N ASN A 166 12.39 -3.75 2.87
CA ASN A 166 11.52 -2.79 2.19
C ASN A 166 11.90 -1.34 2.50
N THR A 167 12.24 -1.00 3.73
CA THR A 167 12.63 0.38 4.09
C THR A 167 13.97 0.76 3.44
N GLU A 168 14.94 -0.16 3.42
CA GLU A 168 16.23 0.01 2.75
C GLU A 168 16.07 0.14 1.23
N ARG A 169 15.30 -0.76 0.60
CA ARG A 169 15.03 -0.74 -0.84
C ARG A 169 14.39 0.58 -1.27
N MET A 170 13.48 1.13 -0.48
CA MET A 170 12.85 2.42 -0.78
C MET A 170 13.79 3.63 -0.53
N GLY A 171 14.93 3.44 0.14
CA GLY A 171 15.96 4.47 0.32
C GLY A 171 15.68 5.50 1.41
N ASN A 172 14.86 5.16 2.40
CA ASN A 172 14.45 6.10 3.43
C ASN A 172 15.45 6.10 4.58
N LEU A 173 16.24 7.18 4.71
CA LEU A 173 17.32 7.30 5.70
C LEU A 173 16.83 7.76 7.09
N ARG A 174 15.57 8.18 7.22
CA ARG A 174 14.99 8.74 8.46
C ARG A 174 13.99 7.79 9.10
N ILE A 175 14.30 6.50 9.09
CA ILE A 175 13.46 5.46 9.70
C ILE A 175 14.30 4.70 10.75
N GLY A 176 13.79 4.62 11.97
CA GLY A 176 14.32 3.74 13.02
C GLY A 176 13.36 2.58 13.28
N ILE A 177 13.85 1.34 13.25
CA ILE A 177 13.01 0.15 13.44
C ILE A 177 13.14 -0.35 14.88
N THR A 178 12.01 -0.65 15.53
CA THR A 178 11.97 -1.17 16.91
C THR A 178 11.07 -2.40 17.04
N PRO A 179 11.44 -3.40 17.86
CA PRO A 179 10.61 -4.57 18.10
C PRO A 179 9.94 -4.55 19.48
N TYR A 180 9.14 -3.52 19.77
CA TYR A 180 8.42 -3.42 21.05
C TYR A 180 6.98 -3.94 20.91
N ASN A 181 6.49 -4.55 21.99
CA ASN A 181 5.06 -4.78 22.16
C ASN A 181 4.40 -3.41 22.34
N GLY A 182 3.58 -3.03 21.37
CA GLY A 182 2.87 -1.74 21.36
C GLY A 182 1.77 -1.62 22.41
#